data_AF-A0A6Y5B5K1-F1
#
_entry.id   AF-A0A6Y5B5K1-F1
#
_cell.length_a   1.000
_cell.length_b   1.000
_cell.length_c   1.000
_cell.angle_alpha   90.00
_cell.angle_beta   90.00
_cell.angle_gamma   90.00
#
_symmetry.space_group_name_H-M   'P 1'
#
loop_
_entity.id
_entity.type
_entity.pdbx_description
1 polymer ?
#
loop_
_entity_poly.entity_id
_entity_poly.type
_entity_poly.pdbx_seq_one_letter_code
_entity_poly.pdbx_strand_id
1 'polypeptide(L)'
;PTRKIRLAWSRSNALNTAHLYSDADGVIHASVGANSLGPVGIINWYKALMKCDLELEILGSALLPIVNPIETNHLHQRLIDAINWFGDAATDSNPSSSIVKYVSAIERLFFGKFESGRTKVFAGRIKYILDAFGCDGDHQVYDQALKVYRARSILVHGEIYQTEDEANESICLASSLSRMCLLCSAQLYSMMQNAFDNPDALALEEIMKRIGAEGLDWLVDAAGFHK
;
A
#
# COMPACT_ATOMS: atom_id res chain seq x y z
N PRO A 1 -5.79 -16.93 -27.60
CA PRO A 1 -6.49 -17.37 -26.38
C PRO A 1 -5.53 -17.41 -25.18
N THR A 2 -5.57 -16.37 -24.36
CA THR A 2 -4.95 -16.41 -23.01
C THR A 2 -5.90 -15.69 -22.07
N ARG A 3 -6.77 -16.46 -21.41
CA ARG A 3 -7.58 -15.99 -20.29
C ARG A 3 -6.62 -15.69 -19.14
N LYS A 4 -6.60 -14.44 -18.66
CA LYS A 4 -5.95 -14.10 -17.39
C LYS A 4 -7.00 -13.71 -16.35
N ILE A 5 -6.73 -14.17 -15.14
CA ILE A 5 -7.63 -14.20 -13.99
C ILE A 5 -7.62 -12.83 -13.30
N ARG A 6 -8.80 -12.37 -12.86
CA ARG A 6 -8.98 -11.15 -12.05
C ARG A 6 -8.22 -11.26 -10.72
N LEU A 7 -7.62 -10.17 -10.27
CA LEU A 7 -7.34 -9.96 -8.84
C LEU A 7 -8.57 -9.28 -8.22
N ALA A 8 -8.98 -9.74 -7.04
CA ALA A 8 -10.34 -9.55 -6.52
C ALA A 8 -10.72 -8.09 -6.18
N TRP A 9 -9.78 -7.19 -5.91
CA TRP A 9 -10.09 -5.91 -5.24
C TRP A 9 -9.32 -4.70 -5.78
N SER A 10 -9.37 -4.47 -7.09
CA SER A 10 -8.87 -3.24 -7.71
C SER A 10 -10.05 -2.43 -8.25
N ARG A 11 -10.27 -1.21 -7.73
CA ARG A 11 -11.02 -0.15 -8.43
C ARG A 11 -10.15 0.42 -9.56
N SER A 12 -9.74 -0.43 -10.48
CA SER A 12 -9.20 0.04 -11.75
C SER A 12 -10.36 0.11 -12.73
N ASN A 13 -10.32 1.11 -13.62
CA ASN A 13 -11.22 1.23 -14.77
C ASN A 13 -11.52 -0.14 -15.40
N ALA A 14 -12.73 -0.29 -15.94
CA ALA A 14 -13.13 -1.51 -16.63
C ALA A 14 -12.01 -1.96 -17.58
N LEU A 15 -11.60 -3.23 -17.45
CA LEU A 15 -10.37 -3.77 -18.05
C LEU A 15 -10.21 -3.46 -19.55
N ASN A 16 -11.35 -3.31 -20.22
CA ASN A 16 -11.49 -2.65 -21.51
C ASN A 16 -12.58 -1.58 -21.35
N THR A 17 -12.26 -0.34 -21.67
CA THR A 17 -13.28 0.70 -21.86
C THR A 17 -13.45 0.95 -23.35
N ALA A 18 -14.69 1.11 -23.78
CA ALA A 18 -15.02 1.65 -25.09
C ALA A 18 -15.92 2.86 -24.84
N HIS A 19 -15.48 4.04 -25.28
CA HIS A 19 -16.25 5.28 -25.14
C HIS A 19 -16.58 5.82 -26.53
N LEU A 20 -17.78 6.39 -26.65
CA LEU A 20 -18.18 7.25 -27.75
C LEU A 20 -18.47 8.63 -27.15
N TYR A 21 -17.85 9.68 -27.68
CA TYR A 21 -18.11 11.06 -27.24
C TYR A 21 -18.16 11.98 -28.45
N SER A 22 -18.99 13.03 -28.40
CA SER A 22 -18.99 14.06 -29.44
C SER A 22 -18.09 15.22 -29.04
N ASP A 23 -17.31 15.75 -29.98
CA ASP A 23 -16.61 17.02 -29.75
C ASP A 23 -17.54 18.24 -29.89
N ALA A 24 -16.96 19.43 -29.73
CA ALA A 24 -17.69 20.70 -29.83
C ALA A 24 -18.29 20.96 -31.22
N ASP A 25 -17.80 20.28 -32.25
CA ASP A 25 -18.29 20.36 -33.63
C ASP A 25 -19.30 19.25 -33.96
N GLY A 26 -19.68 18.43 -32.96
CA GLY A 26 -20.66 17.36 -33.11
C GLY A 26 -20.12 16.09 -33.77
N VAL A 27 -18.81 15.96 -33.92
CA VAL A 27 -18.17 14.76 -34.47
C VAL A 27 -18.05 13.70 -33.38
N ILE A 28 -18.59 12.50 -33.65
CA ILE A 28 -18.55 11.38 -32.71
C ILE A 28 -17.20 10.66 -32.84
N HIS A 29 -16.46 10.62 -31.73
CA HIS A 29 -15.18 9.93 -31.58
C HIS A 29 -15.36 8.63 -30.82
N ALA A 30 -14.69 7.57 -31.28
CA ALA A 30 -14.61 6.29 -30.58
C ALA A 30 -13.23 6.15 -29.94
N SER A 31 -13.16 5.85 -28.64
CA SER A 31 -11.92 5.51 -27.96
C SER A 31 -12.02 4.13 -27.31
N VAL A 32 -10.92 3.37 -27.38
CA VAL A 32 -10.80 2.08 -26.71
C VAL A 32 -9.57 2.15 -25.79
N GLY A 33 -9.78 1.91 -24.50
CA GLY A 33 -8.74 1.88 -23.49
C GLY A 33 -8.57 0.48 -22.93
N ALA A 34 -7.33 0.02 -22.79
CA ALA A 34 -7.01 -1.20 -22.07
C ALA A 34 -5.95 -0.87 -21.02
N ASN A 35 -6.23 -1.21 -19.76
CA ASN A 35 -5.29 -1.02 -18.66
C ASN A 35 -4.84 -2.38 -18.12
N SER A 36 -3.52 -2.58 -18.04
CA SER A 36 -2.93 -3.72 -17.35
C SER A 36 -2.07 -3.24 -16.19
N LEU A 37 -2.40 -3.66 -14.97
CA LEU A 37 -1.50 -3.57 -13.83
C LEU A 37 -0.65 -4.84 -13.80
N GLY A 38 0.67 -4.68 -13.83
CA GLY A 38 1.60 -5.79 -13.57
C GLY A 38 1.42 -6.34 -12.15
N PRO A 39 1.83 -7.59 -11.89
CA PRO A 39 1.94 -8.08 -10.51
C PRO A 39 2.90 -7.15 -9.75
N VAL A 40 2.52 -6.77 -8.53
CA VAL A 40 3.50 -6.16 -7.60
C VAL A 40 4.31 -7.29 -7.01
N GLY A 41 5.63 -7.18 -7.09
CA GLY A 41 6.54 -8.23 -6.67
C GLY A 41 6.87 -9.24 -7.77
N ILE A 42 7.06 -10.50 -7.38
CA ILE A 42 7.76 -11.50 -8.20
C ILE A 42 6.89 -11.96 -9.39
N ILE A 43 7.45 -11.87 -10.60
CA ILE A 43 6.84 -12.34 -11.85
C ILE A 43 6.84 -13.89 -11.83
N ASN A 44 5.79 -14.48 -11.26
CA ASN A 44 5.46 -15.91 -11.06
C ASN A 44 5.26 -16.26 -9.57
N TRP A 45 4.17 -15.73 -9.02
CA TRP A 45 3.74 -15.90 -7.64
C TRP A 45 3.71 -17.37 -7.18
N TYR A 46 3.29 -18.31 -8.03
CA TYR A 46 3.29 -19.74 -7.67
C TYR A 46 4.71 -20.26 -7.43
N LYS A 47 5.65 -19.97 -8.34
CA LYS A 47 7.05 -20.40 -8.17
C LYS A 47 7.74 -19.69 -7.00
N ALA A 48 7.33 -18.45 -6.71
CA ALA A 48 7.79 -17.70 -5.55
C ALA A 48 7.24 -18.29 -4.24
N LEU A 49 5.93 -18.53 -4.13
CA LEU A 49 5.30 -19.16 -2.96
C LEU A 49 5.84 -20.57 -2.69
N MET A 50 6.12 -21.35 -3.75
CA MET A 50 6.72 -22.67 -3.60
C MET A 50 8.21 -22.64 -3.24
N LYS A 51 8.83 -21.46 -3.15
CA LYS A 51 10.24 -21.25 -2.76
C LYS A 51 10.40 -20.41 -1.50
N CYS A 52 9.45 -19.53 -1.20
CA CYS A 52 9.47 -18.58 -0.10
C CYS A 52 8.51 -19.06 1.00
N ASP A 53 9.07 -19.69 2.03
CA ASP A 53 8.31 -20.03 3.24
C ASP A 53 7.97 -18.76 4.05
N LEU A 54 8.81 -17.73 4.02
CA LEU A 54 8.73 -16.55 4.90
C LEU A 54 7.48 -15.66 4.72
N GLU A 55 7.15 -15.22 3.51
CA GLU A 55 5.97 -14.37 3.31
C GLU A 55 4.67 -15.13 3.62
N LEU A 56 4.62 -16.43 3.30
CA LEU A 56 3.51 -17.30 3.66
C LEU A 56 3.43 -17.54 5.16
N GLU A 57 4.55 -17.73 5.84
CA GLU A 57 4.62 -17.87 7.29
C GLU A 57 4.11 -16.64 8.01
N ILE A 58 4.39 -15.43 7.51
CA ILE A 58 3.92 -14.19 8.13
C ILE A 58 2.45 -13.93 7.84
N LEU A 59 2.03 -14.09 6.58
CA LEU A 59 0.63 -13.93 6.24
C LEU A 59 -0.22 -15.00 6.96
N GLY A 60 0.29 -16.23 7.05
CA GLY A 60 -0.32 -17.31 7.80
C GLY A 60 -0.31 -17.07 9.31
N SER A 61 0.81 -16.62 9.88
CA SER A 61 0.90 -16.33 11.31
C SER A 61 0.08 -15.12 11.72
N ALA A 62 -0.14 -14.15 10.83
CA ALA A 62 -1.10 -13.07 11.04
C ALA A 62 -2.55 -13.56 11.09
N LEU A 63 -2.87 -14.73 10.52
CA LEU A 63 -4.21 -15.34 10.65
C LEU A 63 -4.35 -16.16 11.94
N LEU A 64 -3.26 -16.62 12.55
CA LEU A 64 -3.31 -17.41 13.79
C LEU A 64 -4.07 -16.70 14.91
N PRO A 65 -3.90 -15.40 15.16
CA PRO A 65 -4.66 -14.69 16.18
C PRO A 65 -6.17 -14.56 15.89
N ILE A 66 -6.58 -14.65 14.62
CA ILE A 66 -8.01 -14.67 14.26
C ILE A 66 -8.64 -16.02 14.65
N VAL A 67 -7.87 -17.11 14.56
CA VAL A 67 -8.30 -18.47 14.86
C VAL A 67 -8.07 -18.83 16.35
N ASN A 68 -7.08 -18.23 17.00
CA ASN A 68 -6.74 -18.40 18.42
C ASN A 68 -6.42 -17.04 19.07
N PRO A 69 -7.41 -16.37 19.70
CA PRO A 69 -7.31 -14.97 20.15
C PRO A 69 -6.47 -14.75 21.43
N ILE A 70 -5.68 -15.74 21.86
CA ILE A 70 -4.99 -15.69 23.16
C ILE A 70 -3.71 -14.84 23.10
N GLU A 71 -3.03 -14.76 21.95
CA GLU A 71 -1.83 -13.90 21.76
C GLU A 71 -1.78 -13.29 20.34
N THR A 72 -2.13 -12.01 20.20
CA THR A 72 -1.94 -11.24 18.97
C THR A 72 -0.61 -10.47 19.04
N ASN A 73 0.38 -10.82 18.19
CA ASN A 73 1.57 -9.97 18.00
C ASN A 73 1.12 -8.57 17.53
N HIS A 74 1.72 -7.52 18.11
CA HIS A 74 1.31 -6.15 17.83
C HIS A 74 1.40 -5.84 16.34
N LEU A 75 2.48 -6.22 15.65
CA LEU A 75 2.66 -6.03 14.21
C LEU A 75 1.61 -6.79 13.37
N HIS A 76 1.27 -8.02 13.75
CA HIS A 76 0.21 -8.77 13.09
C HIS A 76 -1.13 -8.06 13.17
N GLN A 77 -1.51 -7.53 14.34
CA GLN A 77 -2.73 -6.74 14.46
C GLN A 77 -2.70 -5.51 13.53
N ARG A 78 -1.56 -4.82 13.42
CA ARG A 78 -1.44 -3.67 12.50
C ARG A 78 -1.61 -4.08 11.05
N LEU A 79 -1.03 -5.22 10.65
CA LEU A 79 -1.13 -5.73 9.29
C LEU A 79 -2.58 -6.09 8.95
N ILE A 80 -3.28 -6.79 9.85
CA ILE A 80 -4.70 -7.14 9.70
C ILE A 80 -5.55 -5.86 9.59
N ASP A 81 -5.33 -4.90 10.49
CA ASP A 81 -6.06 -3.62 10.44
C ASP A 81 -5.82 -2.88 9.13
N ALA A 82 -4.59 -2.87 8.62
CA ALA A 82 -4.27 -2.25 7.34
C ALA A 82 -4.91 -2.97 6.15
N ILE A 83 -4.95 -4.31 6.17
CA ILE A 83 -5.65 -5.13 5.17
C ILE A 83 -7.16 -4.81 5.19
N ASN A 84 -7.75 -4.68 6.38
CA ASN A 84 -9.17 -4.32 6.53
C ASN A 84 -9.45 -2.92 5.97
N TRP A 85 -8.62 -1.92 6.30
CA TRP A 85 -8.74 -0.57 5.74
C TRP A 85 -8.60 -0.55 4.23
N PHE A 86 -7.67 -1.32 3.68
CA PHE A 86 -7.49 -1.44 2.23
C PHE A 86 -8.70 -2.09 1.55
N GLY A 87 -9.22 -3.19 2.11
CA GLY A 87 -10.39 -3.88 1.57
C GLY A 87 -11.66 -3.01 1.60
N ASP A 88 -11.84 -2.27 2.69
CA ASP A 88 -12.93 -1.30 2.82
C ASP A 88 -12.76 -0.16 1.80
N ALA A 89 -11.57 0.42 1.66
CA ALA A 89 -11.26 1.44 0.65
C ALA A 89 -11.51 0.96 -0.79
N ALA A 90 -11.18 -0.30 -1.10
CA ALA A 90 -11.35 -0.87 -2.42
C ALA A 90 -12.83 -1.11 -2.79
N THR A 91 -13.70 -1.27 -1.80
CA THR A 91 -15.13 -1.56 -2.00
C THR A 91 -16.03 -0.36 -1.78
N ASP A 92 -15.55 0.70 -1.10
CA ASP A 92 -16.33 1.87 -0.75
C ASP A 92 -16.78 2.71 -1.95
N SER A 93 -18.09 2.78 -2.19
CA SER A 93 -18.73 3.63 -3.22
C SER A 93 -18.19 5.07 -3.28
N ASN A 94 -17.82 5.67 -2.16
CA ASN A 94 -17.40 7.07 -2.05
C ASN A 94 -15.89 7.26 -2.32
N PRO A 95 -15.49 8.01 -3.36
CA PRO A 95 -14.09 8.34 -3.68
C PRO A 95 -13.29 8.96 -2.53
N SER A 96 -13.84 9.99 -1.89
CA SER A 96 -13.18 10.72 -0.81
C SER A 96 -12.92 9.82 0.39
N SER A 97 -13.92 9.04 0.78
CA SER A 97 -13.80 8.03 1.85
C SER A 97 -12.74 6.98 1.51
N SER A 98 -12.72 6.50 0.26
CA SER A 98 -11.72 5.54 -0.22
C SER A 98 -10.29 6.06 -0.03
N ILE A 99 -10.03 7.33 -0.39
CA ILE A 99 -8.70 7.94 -0.22
C ILE A 99 -8.30 8.00 1.25
N VAL A 100 -9.20 8.44 2.13
CA VAL A 100 -8.94 8.49 3.57
C VAL A 100 -8.57 7.11 4.10
N LYS A 101 -9.34 6.07 3.71
CA LYS A 101 -9.12 4.69 4.13
C LYS A 101 -7.80 4.11 3.60
N TYR A 102 -7.43 4.37 2.34
CA TYR A 102 -6.12 3.95 1.80
C TYR A 102 -4.95 4.57 2.56
N VAL A 103 -5.04 5.86 2.90
CA VAL A 103 -4.03 6.54 3.73
C VAL A 103 -4.01 5.96 5.13
N SER A 104 -5.17 5.69 5.74
CA SER A 104 -5.26 5.06 7.06
C SER A 104 -4.63 3.67 7.10
N ALA A 105 -4.74 2.88 6.01
CA ALA A 105 -4.03 1.61 5.89
C ALA A 105 -2.50 1.82 5.97
N ILE A 106 -1.95 2.79 5.24
CA ILE A 106 -0.51 3.09 5.25
C ILE A 106 -0.06 3.64 6.61
N GLU A 107 -0.85 4.55 7.21
CA GLU A 107 -0.59 5.08 8.56
C GLU A 107 -0.53 3.92 9.58
N ARG A 108 -1.47 2.98 9.48
CA ARG A 108 -1.49 1.79 10.33
C ARG A 108 -0.27 0.91 10.13
N LEU A 109 0.30 0.80 8.93
CA LEU A 109 1.51 0.03 8.70
C LEU A 109 2.77 0.69 9.27
N PHE A 110 2.94 1.99 9.08
CA PHE A 110 4.26 2.62 9.25
C PHE A 110 4.38 3.60 10.43
N PHE A 111 3.31 3.86 11.19
CA PHE A 111 3.34 4.86 12.25
C PHE A 111 2.98 4.29 13.61
N GLY A 112 3.97 4.16 14.49
CA GLY A 112 3.77 3.62 15.82
C GLY A 112 2.99 4.55 16.75
N LYS A 113 3.28 5.85 16.70
CA LYS A 113 2.62 6.90 17.50
C LYS A 113 1.94 7.94 16.63
N PHE A 114 1.26 8.93 17.20
CA PHE A 114 0.80 10.15 16.52
C PHE A 114 1.74 11.34 16.82
N GLU A 115 1.99 12.21 15.83
CA GLU A 115 2.82 13.41 15.91
C GLU A 115 2.31 14.43 14.87
N SER A 116 2.35 15.72 15.17
CA SER A 116 1.94 16.78 14.22
C SER A 116 2.96 16.94 13.07
N GLY A 117 2.51 17.42 11.90
CA GLY A 117 3.41 17.77 10.79
C GLY A 117 3.89 16.58 9.92
N ARG A 118 3.07 15.53 9.84
CA ARG A 118 3.45 14.24 9.24
C ARG A 118 3.61 14.19 7.74
N THR A 119 3.18 15.18 6.98
CA THR A 119 3.13 15.09 5.51
C THR A 119 4.47 14.67 4.89
N LYS A 120 5.58 15.31 5.32
CA LYS A 120 6.93 14.95 4.84
C LYS A 120 7.42 13.61 5.38
N VAL A 121 7.05 13.26 6.61
CA VAL A 121 7.42 11.99 7.26
C VAL A 121 6.70 10.82 6.57
N PHE A 122 5.42 11.00 6.23
CA PHE A 122 4.61 10.06 5.46
C PHE A 122 5.22 9.78 4.10
N ALA A 123 5.49 10.83 3.33
CA ALA A 123 6.12 10.70 2.03
C ALA A 123 7.53 10.07 2.13
N GLY A 124 8.32 10.47 3.13
CA GLY A 124 9.65 9.92 3.39
C GLY A 124 9.61 8.43 3.69
N ARG A 125 8.77 7.99 4.64
CA ARG A 125 8.66 6.57 5.03
C ARG A 125 8.28 5.68 3.85
N ILE A 126 7.27 6.09 3.06
CA ILE A 126 6.85 5.32 1.89
C ILE A 126 7.99 5.25 0.88
N LYS A 127 8.65 6.37 0.60
CA LYS A 127 9.82 6.40 -0.30
C LYS A 127 10.89 5.42 0.16
N TYR A 128 11.35 5.51 1.41
CA TYR A 128 12.43 4.67 1.93
C TYR A 128 12.08 3.18 1.87
N ILE A 129 10.84 2.82 2.21
CA ILE A 129 10.40 1.42 2.15
C ILE A 129 10.33 0.94 0.70
N LEU A 130 9.64 1.67 -0.18
CA LEU A 130 9.49 1.21 -1.57
C LEU A 130 10.84 1.17 -2.30
N ASP A 131 11.74 2.11 -2.03
CA ASP A 131 13.11 2.10 -2.56
C ASP A 131 13.90 0.87 -2.06
N ALA A 132 13.85 0.58 -0.75
CA ALA A 132 14.54 -0.59 -0.18
C ALA A 132 14.06 -1.93 -0.76
N PHE A 133 12.81 -2.02 -1.23
CA PHE A 133 12.25 -3.20 -1.88
C PHE A 133 12.23 -3.11 -3.42
N GLY A 134 12.92 -2.13 -4.02
CA GLY A 134 13.00 -1.96 -5.48
C GLY A 134 11.64 -1.67 -6.15
N CYS A 135 10.68 -1.14 -5.40
CA CYS A 135 9.34 -0.75 -5.83
C CYS A 135 9.21 0.74 -6.17
N ASP A 136 10.33 1.48 -6.16
CA ASP A 136 10.40 2.92 -6.44
C ASP A 136 10.09 3.28 -7.91
N GLY A 137 10.35 2.37 -8.85
CA GLY A 137 10.09 2.57 -10.28
C GLY A 137 10.69 3.88 -10.83
N ASP A 138 9.83 4.88 -11.03
CA ASP A 138 10.15 6.16 -11.66
C ASP A 138 10.72 7.21 -10.68
N HIS A 139 11.10 6.84 -9.45
CA HIS A 139 11.63 7.75 -8.43
C HIS A 139 10.69 8.89 -7.99
N GLN A 140 9.40 8.80 -8.36
CA GLN A 140 8.37 9.81 -8.04
C GLN A 140 7.55 9.45 -6.79
N VAL A 141 7.86 8.34 -6.11
CA VAL A 141 7.09 7.85 -4.96
C VAL A 141 6.91 8.91 -3.88
N TYR A 142 7.94 9.72 -3.62
CA TYR A 142 7.86 10.79 -2.63
C TYR A 142 6.80 11.84 -2.98
N ASP A 143 6.79 12.32 -4.22
CA ASP A 143 5.85 13.34 -4.68
C ASP A 143 4.43 12.80 -4.79
N GLN A 144 4.28 11.54 -5.22
CA GLN A 144 3.00 10.84 -5.23
C GLN A 144 2.44 10.70 -3.81
N ALA A 145 3.27 10.30 -2.84
CA ALA A 145 2.85 10.18 -1.46
C ALA A 145 2.50 11.53 -0.83
N LEU A 146 3.23 12.60 -1.16
CA LEU A 146 2.88 13.97 -0.76
C LEU A 146 1.50 14.37 -1.30
N LYS A 147 1.24 14.10 -2.59
CA LYS A 147 -0.03 14.42 -3.24
C LYS A 147 -1.19 13.69 -2.55
N VAL A 148 -1.06 12.39 -2.32
CA VAL A 148 -2.07 11.56 -1.64
C VAL A 148 -2.33 12.03 -0.21
N TYR A 149 -1.28 12.35 0.56
CA TYR A 149 -1.46 12.80 1.93
C TYR A 149 -2.11 14.19 2.02
N ARG A 150 -1.78 15.10 1.10
CA ARG A 150 -2.45 16.41 0.99
C ARG A 150 -3.92 16.24 0.64
N ALA A 151 -4.23 15.40 -0.35
CA ALA A 151 -5.58 15.02 -0.71
C ALA A 151 -6.39 14.54 0.52
N ARG A 152 -5.85 13.58 1.29
CA ARG A 152 -6.48 13.14 2.54
C ARG A 152 -6.65 14.26 3.56
N SER A 153 -5.66 15.14 3.72
CA SER A 153 -5.74 16.26 4.66
C SER A 153 -6.90 17.20 4.32
N ILE A 154 -7.03 17.58 3.04
CA ILE A 154 -8.10 18.43 2.50
C ILE A 154 -9.47 17.80 2.78
N LEU A 155 -9.64 16.51 2.43
CA LEU A 155 -10.90 15.78 2.61
C LEU A 155 -11.33 15.70 4.09
N VAL A 156 -10.39 15.46 5.00
CA VAL A 156 -10.69 15.39 6.44
C VAL A 156 -11.09 16.75 7.02
N HIS A 157 -10.68 17.85 6.40
CA HIS A 157 -11.12 19.20 6.74
C HIS A 157 -12.42 19.62 6.06
N GLY A 158 -13.09 18.70 5.35
CA GLY A 158 -14.42 18.92 4.75
C GLY A 158 -14.39 19.59 3.37
N GLU A 159 -13.20 19.76 2.79
CA GLU A 159 -13.07 20.26 1.42
C GLU A 159 -13.35 19.13 0.42
N ILE A 160 -13.92 19.49 -0.74
CA ILE A 160 -14.30 18.55 -1.81
C ILE A 160 -13.43 18.84 -3.04
N TYR A 161 -13.10 17.81 -3.81
CA TYR A 161 -12.41 17.97 -5.10
C TYR A 161 -13.17 18.90 -6.03
N GLN A 162 -12.42 19.66 -6.82
CA GLN A 162 -12.99 20.59 -7.79
C GLN A 162 -13.44 19.87 -9.07
N THR A 163 -12.81 18.74 -9.39
CA THR A 163 -13.14 17.92 -10.57
C THR A 163 -13.13 16.42 -10.26
N GLU A 164 -13.85 15.65 -11.09
CA GLU A 164 -13.90 14.18 -11.00
C GLU A 164 -12.56 13.53 -11.39
N ASP A 165 -11.82 14.16 -12.31
CA ASP A 165 -10.49 13.71 -12.76
C ASP A 165 -9.45 13.80 -11.64
N GLU A 166 -9.42 14.89 -10.89
CA GLU A 166 -8.53 15.06 -9.72
C GLU A 166 -8.79 14.01 -8.63
N ALA A 167 -10.08 13.69 -8.40
CA ALA A 167 -10.48 12.65 -7.47
C ALA A 167 -10.02 11.27 -7.94
N ASN A 168 -10.23 10.94 -9.22
CA ASN A 168 -9.84 9.66 -9.81
C ASN A 168 -8.33 9.44 -9.80
N GLU A 169 -7.55 10.47 -10.13
CA GLU A 169 -6.08 10.41 -10.09
C GLU A 169 -5.61 10.14 -8.65
N SER A 170 -6.17 10.86 -7.67
CA SER A 170 -5.82 10.71 -6.27
C SER A 170 -6.18 9.34 -5.71
N ILE A 171 -7.33 8.77 -6.10
CA ILE A 171 -7.71 7.38 -5.75
C ILE A 171 -6.72 6.38 -6.34
N CYS A 172 -6.39 6.51 -7.63
CA CYS A 172 -5.49 5.56 -8.30
C CYS A 172 -4.10 5.56 -7.65
N LEU A 173 -3.58 6.75 -7.34
CA LEU A 173 -2.32 6.90 -6.60
C LEU A 173 -2.41 6.31 -5.19
N ALA A 174 -3.45 6.65 -4.42
CA ALA A 174 -3.64 6.14 -3.07
C ALA A 174 -3.76 4.61 -3.02
N SER A 175 -4.52 4.02 -3.95
CA SER A 175 -4.69 2.57 -4.09
C SER A 175 -3.37 1.89 -4.43
N SER A 176 -2.63 2.44 -5.40
CA SER A 176 -1.33 1.90 -5.83
C SER A 176 -0.31 1.92 -4.69
N LEU A 177 -0.13 3.08 -4.03
CA LEU A 177 0.79 3.23 -2.90
C LEU A 177 0.41 2.30 -1.75
N SER A 178 -0.86 2.28 -1.35
CA SER A 178 -1.34 1.44 -0.25
C SER A 178 -1.10 -0.05 -0.51
N ARG A 179 -1.35 -0.51 -1.74
CA ARG A 179 -1.07 -1.89 -2.16
C ARG A 179 0.41 -2.24 -2.06
N MET A 180 1.29 -1.36 -2.54
CA MET A 180 2.74 -1.60 -2.46
C MET A 180 3.22 -1.61 -1.01
N CYS A 181 2.75 -0.67 -0.19
CA CYS A 181 3.09 -0.62 1.23
C CYS A 181 2.66 -1.90 1.97
N LEU A 182 1.46 -2.42 1.72
CA LEU A 182 0.99 -3.68 2.31
C LEU A 182 1.93 -4.86 2.00
N LEU A 183 2.36 -4.96 0.74
CA LEU A 183 3.22 -6.05 0.30
C LEU A 183 4.64 -5.94 0.88
N CYS A 184 5.22 -4.74 0.87
CA CYS A 184 6.50 -4.48 1.53
C CYS A 184 6.42 -4.72 3.04
N SER A 185 5.29 -4.38 3.68
CA SER A 185 5.08 -4.61 5.11
C SER A 185 5.10 -6.08 5.49
N ALA A 186 4.63 -6.98 4.63
CA ALA A 186 4.70 -8.42 4.91
C ALA A 186 6.16 -8.86 5.08
N GLN A 187 7.07 -8.42 4.21
CA GLN A 187 8.50 -8.73 4.33
C GLN A 187 9.16 -7.98 5.50
N LEU A 188 8.87 -6.67 5.62
CA LEU A 188 9.43 -5.83 6.67
C LEU A 188 9.08 -6.34 8.08
N TYR A 189 7.83 -6.74 8.29
CA TYR A 189 7.37 -7.24 9.60
C TYR A 189 8.00 -8.59 9.94
N SER A 190 8.39 -9.42 8.95
CA SER A 190 9.25 -10.59 9.18
C SER A 190 10.53 -10.19 9.88
N MET A 191 11.23 -9.22 9.28
CA MET A 191 12.55 -8.80 9.71
C MET A 191 12.47 -8.19 11.11
N MET A 192 11.44 -7.37 11.36
CA MET A 192 11.20 -6.80 12.68
C MET A 192 10.89 -7.87 13.74
N GLN A 193 10.09 -8.89 13.43
CA GLN A 193 9.79 -9.97 14.37
C GLN A 193 11.02 -10.83 14.66
N ASN A 194 11.80 -11.18 13.64
CA ASN A 194 13.02 -11.96 13.85
C ASN A 194 14.09 -11.19 14.64
N ALA A 195 14.19 -9.87 14.44
CA ALA A 195 15.16 -9.04 15.15
C ALA A 195 14.73 -8.65 16.58
N PHE A 196 13.43 -8.53 16.85
CA PHE A 196 12.90 -7.92 18.09
C PHE A 196 11.75 -8.69 18.76
N ASP A 197 11.42 -9.89 18.29
CA ASP A 197 10.34 -10.77 18.76
C ASP A 197 8.93 -10.17 18.57
N ASN A 198 8.52 -9.23 19.43
CA ASN A 198 7.21 -8.58 19.39
C ASN A 198 7.32 -7.05 19.59
N PRO A 199 7.78 -6.30 18.56
CA PRO A 199 7.97 -4.86 18.68
C PRO A 199 6.63 -4.13 18.84
N ASP A 200 6.53 -3.36 19.91
CA ASP A 200 5.38 -2.52 20.20
C ASP A 200 5.35 -1.25 19.31
N ALA A 201 4.41 -0.36 19.59
CA ALA A 201 4.27 0.91 18.87
C ALA A 201 5.51 1.82 18.97
N LEU A 202 6.21 1.83 20.10
CA LEU A 202 7.40 2.67 20.29
C LEU A 202 8.59 2.08 19.52
N ALA A 203 8.78 0.76 19.59
CA ALA A 203 9.79 0.05 18.84
C ALA A 203 9.59 0.22 17.33
N LEU A 204 8.35 0.04 16.82
CA LEU A 204 8.04 0.29 15.41
C LEU A 204 8.45 1.69 14.97
N GLU A 205 8.13 2.69 15.79
CA GLU A 205 8.43 4.08 15.46
C GLU A 205 9.93 4.37 15.39
N GLU A 206 10.71 3.79 16.29
CA GLU A 206 12.18 3.91 16.29
C GLU A 206 12.80 3.17 15.09
N ILE A 207 12.35 1.95 14.81
CA ILE A 207 12.79 1.19 13.64
C ILE A 207 12.51 1.98 12.35
N MET A 208 11.31 2.55 12.19
CA MET A 208 10.95 3.33 11.01
C MET A 208 11.76 4.63 10.88
N LYS A 209 12.17 5.24 11.98
CA LYS A 209 13.11 6.39 11.95
C LYS A 209 14.49 5.94 11.50
N ARG A 210 14.98 4.84 12.06
CA ARG A 210 16.29 4.28 11.74
C ARG A 210 16.39 3.86 10.28
N ILE A 211 15.34 3.23 9.73
CA ILE A 211 15.26 2.92 8.29
C ILE A 211 15.42 4.19 7.44
N GLY A 212 14.80 5.30 7.84
CA GLY A 212 14.91 6.56 7.10
C GLY A 212 16.28 7.23 7.20
N ALA A 213 17.10 6.89 8.19
CA ALA A 213 18.43 7.47 8.42
C ALA A 213 19.58 6.57 7.91
N GLU A 214 19.45 5.27 8.11
CA GLU A 214 20.51 4.27 7.89
C GLU A 214 20.18 3.29 6.75
N GLY A 215 18.95 3.30 6.21
CA GLY A 215 18.49 2.29 5.25
C GLY A 215 18.01 1.00 5.92
N LEU A 216 17.74 -0.03 5.12
CA LEU A 216 17.15 -1.31 5.58
C LEU A 216 18.20 -2.35 6.01
N ASP A 217 19.46 -2.22 5.56
CA ASP A 217 20.50 -3.25 5.69
C ASP A 217 20.75 -3.69 7.13
N TRP A 218 20.80 -2.75 8.08
CA TRP A 218 21.01 -3.07 9.49
C TRP A 218 19.92 -3.99 10.07
N LEU A 219 18.69 -3.90 9.57
CA LEU A 219 17.57 -4.70 10.03
C LEU A 219 17.63 -6.11 9.41
N VAL A 220 18.09 -6.21 8.17
CA VAL A 220 18.35 -7.50 7.50
C VAL A 220 19.41 -8.29 8.26
N ASP A 221 20.50 -7.63 8.67
CA ASP A 221 21.56 -8.23 9.47
C ASP A 221 21.04 -8.66 10.86
N ALA A 222 20.29 -7.79 11.55
CA ALA A 222 19.72 -8.08 12.86
C ALA A 222 18.71 -9.24 12.84
N ALA A 223 17.99 -9.40 11.72
CA ALA A 223 17.01 -10.46 11.51
C ALA A 223 17.63 -11.80 11.10
N GLY A 224 18.96 -11.87 10.89
CA GLY A 224 19.66 -13.10 10.51
C GLY A 224 19.43 -13.54 9.05
N PHE A 225 18.92 -12.65 8.19
CA PHE A 225 18.75 -12.92 6.77
C PHE A 225 20.07 -12.69 6.03
N HIS A 226 21.01 -13.63 6.13
CA HIS A 226 22.22 -13.60 5.32
C HIS A 226 21.92 -14.04 3.89
N LYS A 227 22.46 -13.31 2.90
CA LYS A 227 22.40 -13.66 1.47
C LYS A 227 23.15 -14.95 1.14
#